data_AF-A0A653EFX8-F1
#
_entry.id   AF-A0A653EFX8-F1
#
_cell.length_a   1.000
_cell.length_b   1.000
_cell.length_c   1.000
_cell.angle_alpha   90.00
_cell.angle_beta   90.00
_cell.angle_gamma   90.00
#
_symmetry.space_group_name_H-M   'P 1'
#
loop_
_entity.id
_entity.type
_entity.pdbx_description
1 polymer ?
#
loop_
_entity_poly.entity_id
_entity_poly.type
_entity_poly.pdbx_seq_one_letter_code
_entity_poly.pdbx_strand_id
1 'polypeptide(L)'
;MLAEDDTDTGHPHLLIRRNDSTGEHAYLRCYSPRPVPLRTLVTVAGQRWRIEESFQAAKGLVGLDQHQVRRWRSWHRWTTLAMLAHAFLAVATAIERDTVPTPTGLIALTVNEFRRLFDALLLVTKHTVATLLAWSRWRRRHQYRARLSHYRRRQYQ
;
A
#
# COMPACT_ATOMS: atom_id res chain seq x y z
N MET A 1 -31.25 16.79 -27.35
CA MET A 1 -30.36 16.46 -28.47
C MET A 1 -29.01 17.11 -28.14
N LEU A 2 -28.20 16.44 -27.30
CA LEU A 2 -26.85 16.91 -26.98
C LEU A 2 -25.94 16.26 -28.02
N ALA A 3 -25.19 17.08 -28.75
CA ALA A 3 -24.20 16.61 -29.71
C ALA A 3 -23.20 15.70 -28.98
N GLU A 4 -23.08 14.46 -29.43
CA GLU A 4 -21.96 13.59 -29.07
C GLU A 4 -20.69 14.27 -29.58
N ASP A 5 -19.89 14.79 -28.66
CA ASP A 5 -18.58 15.33 -28.95
C ASP A 5 -17.65 14.15 -29.29
N ASP A 6 -17.65 13.77 -30.57
CA ASP A 6 -16.87 12.69 -31.21
C ASP A 6 -15.35 12.99 -31.26
N THR A 7 -14.83 13.67 -30.23
CA THR A 7 -13.42 14.03 -30.10
C THR A 7 -12.69 13.26 -29.00
N ASP A 8 -13.35 12.30 -28.34
CA ASP A 8 -12.67 11.38 -27.40
C ASP A 8 -11.88 10.30 -28.16
N THR A 9 -10.82 10.74 -28.86
CA THR A 9 -9.81 9.91 -29.55
C THR A 9 -8.87 9.22 -28.56
N GLY A 10 -9.41 8.75 -27.44
CA GLY A 10 -8.67 7.90 -26.54
C GLY A 10 -8.38 6.55 -27.18
N HIS A 11 -7.26 5.95 -26.79
CA HIS A 11 -6.85 4.64 -27.27
C HIS A 11 -7.30 3.58 -26.23
N PRO A 12 -8.35 2.79 -26.52
CA PRO A 12 -8.69 1.64 -25.70
C PRO A 12 -7.68 0.52 -25.95
N HIS A 13 -7.19 -0.08 -24.86
CA HIS A 13 -6.28 -1.22 -24.88
C HIS A 13 -6.89 -2.40 -24.14
N LEU A 14 -6.72 -3.61 -24.66
CA LEU A 14 -7.03 -4.85 -23.95
C LEU A 14 -5.71 -5.55 -23.59
N LEU A 15 -5.37 -5.53 -22.31
CA LEU A 15 -4.24 -6.28 -21.78
C LEU A 15 -4.69 -7.70 -21.45
N ILE A 16 -3.93 -8.68 -21.92
CA ILE A 16 -4.09 -10.08 -21.57
C ILE A 16 -2.85 -10.50 -20.80
N ARG A 17 -3.02 -10.87 -19.53
CA ARG A 17 -1.97 -11.44 -18.70
C ARG A 17 -2.18 -12.93 -18.59
N ARG A 18 -1.20 -13.73 -18.99
CA ARG A 18 -1.18 -15.18 -18.74
C ARG A 18 -0.40 -15.49 -17.48
N ASN A 19 -0.90 -16.40 -16.66
CA ASN A 19 -0.16 -16.99 -15.55
C ASN A 19 0.71 -18.12 -16.10
N ASP A 20 2.02 -18.06 -15.92
CA ASP A 20 2.96 -19.04 -16.48
C ASP A 20 2.86 -20.43 -15.81
N SER A 21 2.35 -20.49 -14.57
CA SER A 21 2.21 -21.75 -13.82
C SER A 21 0.85 -22.42 -14.02
N THR A 22 -0.24 -21.64 -14.08
CA THR A 22 -1.61 -22.18 -14.19
C THR A 22 -2.19 -22.08 -15.60
N GLY A 23 -1.56 -21.31 -16.50
CA GLY A 23 -2.07 -21.04 -17.85
C GLY A 23 -3.28 -20.10 -17.89
N GLU A 24 -3.78 -19.64 -16.73
CA GLU A 24 -4.95 -18.78 -16.64
C GLU A 24 -4.72 -17.39 -17.25
N HIS A 25 -5.73 -16.87 -17.94
CA HIS A 25 -5.70 -15.54 -18.54
C HIS A 25 -6.53 -14.56 -17.72
N ALA A 26 -5.94 -13.41 -17.40
CA ALA A 26 -6.64 -12.25 -16.85
C ALA A 26 -6.73 -11.15 -17.91
N TYR A 27 -7.93 -10.61 -18.07
CA TYR A 27 -8.24 -9.55 -19.05
C TYR A 27 -8.39 -8.22 -18.33
N LEU A 28 -7.66 -7.20 -18.79
CA LEU A 28 -7.75 -5.85 -18.25
C LEU A 28 -8.01 -4.86 -19.38
N ARG A 29 -9.11 -4.12 -19.26
CA ARG A 29 -9.41 -2.99 -20.14
C ARG A 29 -8.69 -1.75 -19.63
N CYS A 30 -7.89 -1.14 -20.49
CA CYS A 30 -7.20 0.11 -20.22
C CYS A 30 -7.63 1.17 -21.23
N TYR A 31 -7.56 2.42 -20.83
CA TYR A 31 -7.84 3.57 -21.69
C TYR A 31 -6.71 4.57 -21.48
N SER A 32 -6.22 5.16 -22.57
CA SER A 32 -5.22 6.22 -22.52
C SER A 32 -5.55 7.33 -23.51
N PRO A 33 -5.54 8.61 -23.10
CA PRO A 33 -5.86 9.73 -23.99
C PRO A 33 -4.79 9.99 -25.06
N ARG A 34 -3.61 9.37 -24.93
CA ARG A 34 -2.50 9.42 -25.90
C ARG A 34 -1.88 8.03 -26.04
N PRO A 35 -1.18 7.71 -27.15
CA PRO A 35 -0.48 6.45 -27.29
C PRO A 35 0.56 6.29 -26.16
N VAL A 36 0.47 5.19 -25.41
CA VAL A 36 1.40 4.85 -24.33
C VAL A 36 2.02 3.48 -24.57
N PRO A 37 3.28 3.26 -24.20
CA PRO A 37 3.92 1.97 -24.39
C PRO A 37 3.34 0.91 -23.45
N LEU A 38 3.34 -0.36 -23.89
CA LEU A 38 2.82 -1.50 -23.14
C LEU A 38 3.34 -1.56 -21.69
N ARG A 39 4.63 -1.26 -21.47
CA ARG A 39 5.23 -1.22 -20.13
C ARG A 39 4.48 -0.29 -19.16
N THR A 40 3.96 0.84 -19.65
CA THR A 40 3.22 1.80 -18.83
C THR A 40 1.86 1.23 -18.47
N LEU A 41 1.17 0.64 -19.43
CA LEU A 41 -0.12 -0.04 -19.22
C LEU A 41 0.02 -1.19 -18.21
N VAL A 42 1.07 -2.01 -18.34
CA VAL A 42 1.39 -3.10 -17.40
C VAL A 42 1.71 -2.55 -16.01
N THR A 43 2.46 -1.45 -15.92
CA THR A 43 2.80 -0.82 -14.63
C THR A 43 1.56 -0.30 -13.91
N VAL A 44 0.64 0.36 -14.64
CA VAL A 44 -0.63 0.87 -14.10
C VAL A 44 -1.55 -0.28 -13.70
N ALA A 45 -1.72 -1.27 -14.57
CA ALA A 45 -2.44 -2.51 -14.28
C ALA A 45 -1.92 -3.20 -13.01
N GLY A 46 -0.60 -3.23 -12.84
CA GLY A 46 0.07 -3.78 -11.67
C GLY A 46 -0.19 -3.00 -10.37
N GLN A 47 -0.53 -1.70 -10.43
CA GLN A 47 -0.85 -0.92 -9.23
C GLN A 47 -2.14 -1.38 -8.54
N ARG A 48 -3.04 -2.09 -9.24
CA ARG A 48 -4.28 -2.61 -8.63
C ARG A 48 -4.00 -3.43 -7.37
N TRP A 49 -2.93 -4.22 -7.37
CA TRP A 49 -2.55 -4.99 -6.18
C TRP A 49 -2.12 -4.09 -5.03
N ARG A 50 -1.36 -3.02 -5.31
CA ARG A 50 -0.96 -2.03 -4.29
C ARG A 50 -2.15 -1.30 -3.68
N ILE A 51 -3.19 -1.05 -4.48
CA ILE A 51 -4.45 -0.47 -3.99
C ILE A 51 -5.09 -1.42 -2.97
N GLU A 52 -5.21 -2.71 -3.30
CA GLU A 52 -5.75 -3.73 -2.39
C GLU A 52 -4.91 -3.83 -1.11
N GLU A 53 -3.59 -3.92 -1.23
CA GLU A 53 -2.68 -3.92 -0.07
C GLU A 53 -2.86 -2.66 0.80
N SER A 54 -3.07 -1.49 0.19
CA SER A 54 -3.34 -0.25 0.93
C SER A 54 -4.69 -0.29 1.66
N PHE A 55 -5.74 -0.84 1.04
CA PHE A 55 -7.03 -1.03 1.70
C PHE A 55 -6.94 -2.02 2.87
N GLN A 56 -6.25 -3.14 2.68
CA GLN A 56 -6.00 -4.12 3.75
C GLN A 56 -5.18 -3.51 4.89
N ALA A 57 -4.16 -2.71 4.57
CA ALA A 57 -3.40 -1.97 5.56
C ALA A 57 -4.27 -0.95 6.31
N ALA A 58 -5.12 -0.20 5.62
CA ALA A 58 -6.02 0.78 6.26
C ALA A 58 -7.01 0.11 7.23
N LYS A 59 -7.57 -1.05 6.86
CA LYS A 59 -8.40 -1.85 7.78
C LYS A 59 -7.62 -2.25 9.03
N GLY A 60 -6.42 -2.82 8.87
CA GLY A 60 -5.61 -3.31 9.99
C GLY A 60 -4.91 -2.23 10.83
N LEU A 61 -4.66 -1.04 10.28
CA LEU A 61 -3.90 0.01 10.95
C LEU A 61 -4.76 1.09 11.58
N VAL A 62 -5.84 1.50 10.90
CA VAL A 62 -6.67 2.63 11.30
C VAL A 62 -8.14 2.25 11.47
N GLY A 63 -8.47 0.96 11.36
CA GLY A 63 -9.82 0.47 11.61
C GLY A 63 -10.83 0.93 10.56
N LEU A 64 -10.43 1.01 9.29
CA LEU A 64 -11.31 1.47 8.20
C LEU A 64 -12.65 0.71 8.15
N ASP A 65 -12.66 -0.57 8.51
CA ASP A 65 -13.83 -1.45 8.53
C ASP A 65 -14.49 -1.65 9.91
N GLN A 66 -13.99 -0.99 10.95
CA GLN A 66 -14.45 -1.18 12.34
C GLN A 66 -15.67 -0.30 12.69
N HIS A 67 -16.20 0.48 11.74
CA HIS A 67 -17.37 1.32 11.98
C HIS A 67 -18.66 0.52 11.95
N GLN A 68 -19.52 0.75 12.94
CA GLN A 68 -20.89 0.24 12.92
C GLN A 68 -21.73 1.15 12.02
N VAL A 69 -21.91 0.76 10.76
CA VAL A 69 -22.55 1.52 9.67
C VAL A 69 -24.05 1.77 9.94
N ARG A 70 -24.36 2.61 10.93
CA ARG A 70 -25.75 2.89 11.38
C ARG A 70 -26.37 4.12 10.74
N ARG A 71 -25.55 5.11 10.34
CA ARG A 71 -26.00 6.38 9.71
C ARG A 71 -24.96 6.85 8.69
N TRP A 72 -25.43 7.34 7.54
CA TRP A 72 -24.57 7.85 6.45
C TRP A 72 -23.52 8.86 6.92
N ARG A 73 -23.93 9.91 7.64
CA ARG A 73 -23.02 10.96 8.13
C ARG A 73 -21.93 10.41 9.06
N SER A 74 -22.28 9.43 9.90
CA SER A 74 -21.33 8.80 10.83
C SER A 74 -20.31 7.95 10.07
N TRP A 75 -20.79 7.13 9.13
CA TRP A 75 -19.95 6.31 8.26
C TRP A 75 -19.01 7.16 7.40
N HIS A 76 -19.52 8.24 6.80
CA HIS A 76 -18.72 9.13 5.94
C HIS A 76 -17.60 9.79 6.74
N ARG A 77 -17.92 10.39 7.90
CA ARG A 77 -16.91 11.00 8.78
C ARG A 77 -15.85 9.99 9.24
N TRP A 78 -16.27 8.80 9.65
CA TRP A 78 -15.34 7.74 10.04
C TRP A 78 -14.41 7.33 8.90
N THR A 79 -14.98 7.03 7.74
CA THR A 79 -14.23 6.60 6.55
C THR A 79 -13.22 7.67 6.13
N THR A 80 -13.62 8.95 6.10
CA THR A 80 -12.72 10.06 5.78
C THR A 80 -11.60 10.20 6.81
N LEU A 81 -11.89 10.11 8.11
CA LEU A 81 -10.87 10.17 9.16
C LEU A 81 -9.89 8.99 9.09
N ALA A 82 -10.40 7.78 8.88
CA ALA A 82 -9.56 6.59 8.71
C ALA A 82 -8.68 6.71 7.45
N MET A 83 -9.23 7.12 6.31
CA MET A 83 -8.45 7.35 5.09
C MET A 83 -7.38 8.43 5.29
N LEU A 84 -7.71 9.53 5.98
CA LEU A 84 -6.77 10.60 6.29
C LEU A 84 -5.64 10.12 7.21
N ALA A 85 -5.97 9.36 8.26
CA ALA A 85 -4.98 8.79 9.18
C ALA A 85 -4.04 7.82 8.44
N HIS A 86 -4.58 6.97 7.57
CA HIS A 86 -3.76 6.06 6.75
C HIS A 86 -2.86 6.83 5.78
N ALA A 87 -3.39 7.87 5.12
CA ALA A 87 -2.61 8.74 4.23
C ALA A 87 -1.47 9.42 4.99
N PHE A 88 -1.72 9.96 6.19
CA PHE A 88 -0.69 10.53 7.05
C PHE A 88 0.41 9.51 7.36
N LEU A 89 0.06 8.31 7.82
CA LEU A 89 1.03 7.26 8.13
C LEU A 89 1.84 6.85 6.90
N ALA A 90 1.20 6.72 5.74
CA ALA A 90 1.84 6.34 4.48
C ALA A 90 2.81 7.41 3.97
N VAL A 91 2.40 8.68 3.98
CA VAL A 91 3.23 9.82 3.54
C VAL A 91 4.39 10.02 4.50
N ALA A 92 4.16 10.04 5.81
CA ALA A 92 5.24 10.19 6.80
C ALA A 92 6.27 9.05 6.68
N THR A 93 5.81 7.81 6.47
CA THR A 93 6.69 6.66 6.20
C THR A 93 7.50 6.84 4.91
N ALA A 94 6.89 7.37 3.85
CA ALA A 94 7.57 7.60 2.58
C ALA A 94 8.65 8.69 2.71
N ILE A 95 8.32 9.82 3.35
CA ILE A 95 9.27 10.91 3.62
C ILE A 95 10.48 10.39 4.40
N GLU A 96 10.26 9.60 5.45
CA GLU A 96 11.35 9.04 6.26
C GLU A 96 12.23 8.05 5.46
N ARG A 97 11.63 7.26 4.56
CA ARG A 97 12.40 6.37 3.67
C ARG A 97 13.28 7.13 2.69
N ASP A 98 12.79 8.27 2.20
CA ASP A 98 13.50 9.09 1.21
C ASP A 98 14.61 9.92 1.86
N THR A 99 14.44 10.28 3.13
CA THR A 99 15.40 11.12 3.88
C THR A 99 16.46 10.30 4.62
N VAL A 100 16.11 9.11 5.14
CA VAL A 100 17.02 8.28 5.93
C VAL A 100 17.32 6.96 5.20
N PRO A 101 18.56 6.74 4.73
CA PRO A 101 18.91 5.50 4.06
C PRO A 101 18.73 4.33 5.03
N THR A 102 18.13 3.25 4.53
CA THR A 102 17.88 2.06 5.36
C THR A 102 19.23 1.44 5.78
N PRO A 103 19.53 1.33 7.08
CA PRO A 103 20.79 0.76 7.53
C PRO A 103 20.94 -0.70 7.09
N THR A 104 22.18 -1.11 6.80
CA THR A 104 22.51 -2.48 6.41
C THR A 104 21.99 -3.49 7.44
N GLY A 105 21.23 -4.48 6.98
CA GLY A 105 20.64 -5.53 7.81
C GLY A 105 19.24 -5.22 8.39
N LEU A 106 18.62 -4.11 8.01
CA LEU A 106 17.21 -3.79 8.30
C LEU A 106 16.38 -3.74 7.02
N ILE A 107 15.08 -4.04 7.13
CA ILE A 107 14.12 -3.69 6.08
C ILE A 107 13.80 -2.20 6.14
N ALA A 108 13.42 -1.63 4.99
CA ALA A 108 12.88 -0.28 4.92
C ALA A 108 11.73 -0.11 5.92
N LEU A 109 11.65 1.06 6.55
CA LEU A 109 10.61 1.40 7.51
C LEU A 109 9.23 1.10 6.93
N THR A 110 8.40 0.30 7.59
CA THR A 110 7.04 0.01 7.11
C THR A 110 6.02 0.95 7.74
N VAL A 111 4.87 1.15 7.10
CA VAL A 111 3.76 1.95 7.64
C VAL A 111 3.31 1.42 9.00
N ASN A 112 3.27 0.09 9.15
CA ASN A 112 2.98 -0.57 10.41
C ASN A 112 3.98 -0.20 11.50
N GLU A 113 5.26 -0.17 11.17
CA GLU A 113 6.29 0.15 12.15
C GLU A 113 6.30 1.64 12.51
N PHE A 114 6.04 2.51 11.54
CA PHE A 114 5.87 3.94 11.80
C PHE A 114 4.68 4.20 12.73
N ARG A 115 3.50 3.62 12.44
CA ARG A 115 2.32 3.73 13.31
C ARG A 115 2.66 3.33 14.75
N ARG A 116 3.37 2.23 14.95
CA ARG A 116 3.70 1.73 16.29
C ARG A 116 4.64 2.66 17.03
N LEU A 117 5.63 3.22 16.34
CA LEU A 117 6.52 4.25 16.92
C LEU A 117 5.75 5.52 17.26
N PHE A 118 4.85 5.95 16.38
CA PHE A 118 3.99 7.11 16.56
C PHE A 118 3.02 6.92 17.74
N ASP A 119 2.32 5.79 17.80
CA ASP A 119 1.44 5.40 18.91
C ASP A 119 2.22 5.36 20.23
N ALA A 120 3.43 4.80 20.25
CA ALA A 120 4.24 4.74 21.44
C ALA A 120 4.77 6.11 21.88
N LEU A 121 4.94 7.06 20.95
CA LEU A 121 5.34 8.44 21.24
C LEU A 121 4.17 9.29 21.71
N LEU A 122 2.97 9.11 21.15
CA LEU A 122 1.77 9.88 21.49
C LEU A 122 1.01 9.36 22.71
N LEU A 123 0.88 8.04 22.86
CA LEU A 123 0.03 7.41 23.88
C LEU A 123 0.80 7.03 25.16
N VAL A 124 2.13 7.12 25.14
CA VAL A 124 2.94 6.77 26.32
C VAL A 124 3.92 7.90 26.64
N THR A 125 3.50 8.78 27.54
CA THR A 125 4.35 9.81 28.21
C THR A 125 5.51 9.23 29.04
N LYS A 126 5.86 7.95 28.90
CA LYS A 126 6.89 7.26 29.73
C LYS A 126 7.95 6.45 28.98
N HIS A 127 7.98 6.43 27.64
CA HIS A 127 9.05 5.72 26.91
C HIS A 127 10.06 6.70 26.32
N THR A 128 11.34 6.55 26.71
CA THR A 128 12.44 7.26 26.07
C THR A 128 12.55 6.82 24.60
N VAL A 129 12.76 7.76 23.68
CA VAL A 129 12.91 7.53 22.23
C VAL A 129 13.91 6.40 21.92
N ALA A 130 14.99 6.28 22.70
CA ALA A 130 15.98 5.22 22.56
C ALA A 130 15.39 3.80 22.71
N THR A 131 14.47 3.61 23.65
CA THR A 131 13.81 2.31 23.92
C THR A 131 12.87 1.95 22.78
N LEU A 132 12.12 2.93 22.25
CA LEU A 132 11.23 2.74 21.11
C LEU A 132 12.02 2.34 19.85
N LEU A 133 13.13 3.03 19.58
CA LEU A 133 14.02 2.73 18.46
C LEU A 133 14.73 1.38 18.62
N ALA A 134 15.13 0.99 19.83
CA ALA A 134 15.72 -0.32 20.10
C ALA A 134 14.74 -1.45 19.77
N TRP A 135 13.49 -1.32 20.20
CA TRP A 135 12.47 -2.34 19.97
C TRP A 135 12.04 -2.43 18.50
N SER A 136 11.96 -1.30 17.80
CA SER A 136 11.73 -1.26 16.35
C SER A 136 12.84 -1.97 15.57
N ARG A 137 14.10 -1.73 15.91
CA ARG A 137 15.26 -2.41 15.30
C ARG A 137 15.19 -3.92 15.47
N TRP A 138 14.89 -4.40 16.68
CA TRP A 138 14.74 -5.83 16.96
C TRP A 138 13.67 -6.48 16.07
N ARG A 139 12.49 -5.86 15.97
CA ARG A 139 11.36 -6.40 15.21
C ARG A 139 11.62 -6.41 13.70
N ARG A 140 12.15 -5.33 13.13
CA ARG A 140 12.49 -5.28 11.70
C ARG A 140 13.54 -6.33 11.33
N ARG A 141 14.51 -6.58 12.22
CA ARG A 141 15.49 -7.68 12.03
C ARG A 141 14.81 -9.04 12.04
N HIS A 142 13.83 -9.26 12.90
CA HIS A 142 13.04 -10.49 12.92
C HIS A 142 12.22 -10.67 11.63
N GLN A 143 11.55 -9.62 11.15
CA GLN A 143 10.80 -9.63 9.89
C GLN A 143 11.71 -9.89 8.67
N TYR A 144 12.91 -9.29 8.66
CA TYR A 144 13.92 -9.57 7.62
C TYR A 144 14.28 -11.06 7.56
N ARG A 145 14.51 -11.69 8.72
CA ARG A 145 14.79 -13.14 8.81
C ARG A 145 13.61 -13.98 8.31
N ALA A 146 12.38 -13.61 8.66
CA ALA A 146 11.18 -14.29 8.15
C ALA A 146 11.05 -14.16 6.61
N ARG A 147 11.30 -12.97 6.06
CA ARG A 147 11.30 -12.72 4.61
C ARG A 147 12.34 -13.57 3.88
N LEU A 148 13.56 -13.66 4.42
CA LEU A 148 14.62 -14.51 3.85
C LEU A 148 14.23 -15.99 3.89
N SER A 149 13.62 -16.47 4.97
CA SER A 149 13.13 -17.85 5.08
C SER A 149 12.06 -18.16 4.03
N HIS A 150 11.08 -17.25 3.88
CA HIS A 150 10.02 -17.38 2.89
C HIS A 150 10.55 -17.37 1.45
N TYR A 151 11.54 -16.54 1.13
CA TYR A 151 12.17 -16.56 -0.20
C TYR A 151 12.98 -17.82 -0.46
N ARG A 152 13.74 -18.32 0.51
CA ARG A 152 14.42 -19.62 0.38
C ARG A 152 13.44 -20.73 0.11
N ARG A 153 12.30 -20.77 0.82
CA ARG A 153 11.26 -21.80 0.62
C ARG A 153 10.64 -21.78 -0.78
N ARG A 154 10.52 -20.62 -1.43
CA ARG A 154 10.00 -20.49 -2.81
C ARG A 154 11.02 -20.83 -3.90
N GLN A 155 12.32 -20.94 -3.59
CA GLN A 155 13.36 -21.31 -4.56
C GLN A 155 13.55 -22.84 -4.67
N TYR A 156 12.98 -23.61 -3.75
CA TYR A 156 13.03 -25.08 -3.73
C TYR A 156 11.69 -25.74 -4.16
N GLN A 157 10.77 -24.97 -4.73
CA GLN A 157 9.53 -25.43 -5.40
C GLN A 157 9.62 -25.06 -6.88
#